data_AF-I4EH92-F1
#
_entry.id   AF-I4EH92-F1
#
_cell.length_a   1.000
_cell.length_b   1.000
_cell.length_c   1.000
_cell.angle_alpha   90.00
_cell.angle_beta   90.00
_cell.angle_gamma   90.00
#
_symmetry.space_group_name_H-M   'P 1'
#
loop_
_entity.id
_entity.type
_entity.pdbx_description
1 polymer ?
#
loop_
_entity_poly.entity_id
_entity_poly.type
_entity_poly.pdbx_seq_one_letter_code
_entity_poly.pdbx_strand_id
1 'polypeptide(L)'
;MRKVVSAIGILVMLALMAACGGAAPTTSPVPSSAAPSAAPATSAPASPTGGATASPAGAPSQVTIKLGTLNNSGESGTATLTAAGSQTKVVLNITGQPAGADQPTHIHEGNCTTLNPAPKYPLTDVKDGKSETTVNASLSDLLNGGYAINVHKSASDLPTYVVCGDIPKVTSNEVTIHLNQQSASGESGTATLTAAGNQTKVAVNLTGQPAGADQPSHIHEGTCTNLNPAPKYPLTDIKDGKSETTVNASLSELTSETYAINVHKSASELTTYVACGDLPIIGAHGGGAESPAGGSGASPMAMP
;
A
#
# COMPACT_ATOMS: atom_id res chain seq x y z
N MET A 1 -37.18 -35.69 -22.27
CA MET A 1 -36.53 -37.00 -22.09
C MET A 1 -35.07 -36.91 -22.49
N ARG A 2 -34.24 -37.90 -22.11
CA ARG A 2 -32.78 -38.05 -22.33
C ARG A 2 -31.89 -37.28 -21.33
N LYS A 3 -31.57 -37.99 -20.24
CA LYS A 3 -30.39 -37.77 -19.41
C LYS A 3 -29.14 -38.13 -20.24
N VAL A 4 -28.03 -37.44 -20.03
CA VAL A 4 -26.68 -37.94 -20.38
C VAL A 4 -25.86 -37.91 -19.12
N VAL A 5 -25.53 -39.10 -18.62
CA VAL A 5 -24.56 -39.32 -17.54
C VAL A 5 -23.27 -39.73 -18.21
N SER A 6 -22.16 -39.07 -17.89
CA SER A 6 -20.82 -39.55 -18.27
C SER A 6 -19.94 -39.51 -17.04
N ALA A 7 -19.47 -40.67 -16.62
CA ALA A 7 -18.56 -40.85 -15.49
C ALA A 7 -17.20 -41.29 -16.01
N ILE A 8 -16.17 -40.51 -15.73
CA ILE A 8 -14.76 -40.79 -15.93
C ILE A 8 -14.08 -40.17 -14.69
N GLY A 9 -13.19 -40.83 -13.95
CA GLY A 9 -12.53 -42.11 -14.17
C GLY A 9 -11.20 -42.03 -13.44
N ILE A 10 -11.16 -42.45 -12.17
CA ILE A 10 -10.01 -42.26 -11.29
C ILE A 10 -8.84 -43.13 -11.77
N LEU A 11 -7.71 -42.51 -12.08
CA LEU A 11 -6.44 -43.20 -12.31
C LEU A 11 -5.44 -42.77 -11.23
N VAL A 12 -5.25 -43.64 -10.24
CA VAL A 12 -4.15 -43.53 -9.27
C VAL A 12 -2.88 -44.05 -9.95
N MET A 13 -1.83 -43.22 -10.02
CA MET A 13 -0.52 -43.65 -10.49
C MET A 13 0.51 -43.52 -9.36
N LEU A 14 1.03 -44.66 -8.92
CA LEU A 14 1.98 -44.81 -7.82
C LEU A 14 3.39 -45.05 -8.39
N ALA A 15 4.32 -44.14 -8.12
CA ALA A 15 5.74 -44.24 -8.47
C ALA A 15 6.52 -43.16 -7.69
N LEU A 16 7.79 -43.30 -7.30
CA LEU A 16 8.63 -44.48 -7.05
C LEU A 16 9.77 -44.00 -6.12
N MET A 17 10.21 -44.78 -5.14
CA MET A 17 11.30 -44.35 -4.23
C MET A 17 12.68 -44.52 -4.86
N ALA A 18 13.58 -43.54 -4.66
CA ALA A 18 15.02 -43.72 -4.89
C ALA A 18 15.89 -42.81 -4.00
N ALA A 19 16.75 -43.46 -3.20
CA ALA A 19 18.07 -43.05 -2.72
C ALA A 19 18.32 -41.65 -2.09
N CYS A 20 18.77 -41.68 -0.82
CA CYS A 20 19.77 -40.75 -0.29
C CYS A 20 20.89 -41.58 0.38
N GLY A 21 22.15 -41.26 0.09
CA GLY A 21 23.32 -41.91 0.71
C GLY A 21 23.84 -41.15 1.95
N GLY A 22 24.59 -41.84 2.82
CA GLY A 22 25.43 -41.17 3.85
C GLY A 22 26.67 -40.51 3.23
N ALA A 23 27.66 -39.94 3.93
CA ALA A 23 27.93 -39.68 5.35
C ALA A 23 28.93 -38.46 5.41
N ALA A 24 29.62 -38.03 6.46
CA ALA A 24 29.91 -38.53 7.82
C ALA A 24 30.18 -37.32 8.77
N PRO A 25 30.54 -37.48 10.06
CA PRO A 25 30.53 -36.38 11.05
C PRO A 25 31.90 -35.72 11.27
N THR A 26 31.91 -34.53 11.89
CA THR A 26 33.07 -34.00 12.63
C THR A 26 32.63 -33.28 13.90
N THR A 27 33.37 -33.49 14.99
CA THR A 27 33.17 -32.83 16.29
C THR A 27 34.51 -32.45 16.92
N SER A 28 34.57 -31.24 17.52
CA SER A 28 35.50 -30.84 18.59
C SER A 28 37.01 -30.69 18.23
N PRO A 29 37.84 -30.05 19.10
CA PRO A 29 37.57 -28.84 19.91
C PRO A 29 38.69 -27.77 19.81
N VAL A 30 38.49 -26.64 20.51
CA VAL A 30 39.44 -25.52 20.69
C VAL A 30 40.59 -25.90 21.66
N PRO A 31 41.78 -25.27 21.54
CA PRO A 31 42.39 -24.68 22.74
C PRO A 31 42.92 -23.24 22.57
N SER A 32 43.11 -22.58 23.71
CA SER A 32 43.50 -21.17 23.89
C SER A 32 45.03 -20.98 24.00
N SER A 33 45.57 -19.80 23.64
CA SER A 33 46.29 -18.93 24.61
C SER A 33 47.05 -17.72 24.00
N ALA A 34 47.13 -16.67 24.82
CA ALA A 34 48.22 -15.69 25.01
C ALA A 34 48.63 -14.67 23.90
N ALA A 35 48.55 -13.39 24.28
CA ALA A 35 49.35 -12.25 23.80
C ALA A 35 50.71 -12.19 24.59
N PRO A 36 51.66 -11.22 24.46
CA PRO A 36 51.50 -9.80 24.05
C PRO A 36 52.65 -9.12 23.24
N SER A 37 52.47 -7.82 22.91
CA SER A 37 53.41 -6.70 23.15
C SER A 37 53.65 -5.68 21.99
N ALA A 38 53.23 -4.43 22.25
CA ALA A 38 53.78 -3.11 21.88
C ALA A 38 54.27 -2.73 20.44
N ALA A 39 53.55 -1.75 19.83
CA ALA A 39 53.98 -0.40 19.35
C ALA A 39 55.25 -0.21 18.45
N PRO A 40 55.35 0.85 17.59
CA PRO A 40 54.68 2.17 17.67
C PRO A 40 54.08 2.73 16.36
N ALA A 41 53.67 4.00 16.39
CA ALA A 41 52.85 4.68 15.38
C ALA A 41 53.62 5.30 14.18
N THR A 42 52.92 5.43 13.05
CA THR A 42 53.23 6.37 11.95
C THR A 42 51.94 7.02 11.41
N SER A 43 52.05 8.27 10.99
CA SER A 43 50.90 9.14 10.64
C SER A 43 50.48 9.03 9.16
N ALA A 44 49.18 9.06 8.89
CA ALA A 44 48.58 9.12 7.55
C ALA A 44 47.22 9.88 7.61
N PRO A 45 46.65 10.34 6.47
CA PRO A 45 46.17 11.73 6.40
C PRO A 45 44.63 11.92 6.50
N ALA A 46 44.23 13.19 6.31
CA ALA A 46 42.90 13.76 6.55
C ALA A 46 41.68 12.93 6.10
N SER A 47 40.65 12.95 6.96
CA SER A 47 39.33 12.39 6.68
C SER A 47 38.69 13.02 5.44
N PRO A 48 38.10 12.22 4.52
CA PRO A 48 37.18 12.77 3.55
C PRO A 48 35.94 13.28 4.27
N THR A 49 35.47 14.48 3.92
CA THR A 49 34.16 14.98 4.34
C THR A 49 33.09 13.98 3.89
N GLY A 50 32.47 13.30 4.85
CA GLY A 50 31.40 12.35 4.59
C GLY A 50 30.21 13.05 3.95
N GLY A 51 30.05 12.89 2.64
CA GLY A 51 28.77 13.14 2.00
C GLY A 51 27.76 12.18 2.60
N ALA A 52 26.74 12.72 3.27
CA ALA A 52 25.66 11.92 3.81
C ALA A 52 24.85 11.32 2.64
N THR A 53 25.23 10.11 2.21
CA THR A 53 24.34 9.25 1.43
C THR A 53 23.08 9.04 2.25
N ALA A 54 21.97 9.60 1.78
CA ALA A 54 20.66 9.38 2.37
C ALA A 54 20.44 7.87 2.50
N SER A 55 20.15 7.41 3.72
CA SER A 55 19.82 6.00 3.97
C SER A 55 18.62 5.63 3.08
N PRO A 56 18.62 4.46 2.41
CA PRO A 56 17.47 4.05 1.62
C PRO A 56 16.23 4.03 2.50
N ALA A 57 15.15 4.66 2.02
CA ALA A 57 13.89 4.73 2.75
C ALA A 57 13.45 3.31 3.12
N GLY A 58 13.28 3.07 4.43
CA GLY A 58 12.86 1.77 4.95
C GLY A 58 11.50 1.38 4.39
N ALA A 59 11.26 0.08 4.25
CA ALA A 59 9.96 -0.44 3.84
C ALA A 59 8.84 0.12 4.75
N PRO A 60 7.63 0.37 4.22
CA PRO A 60 6.53 0.92 5.00
C PRO A 60 6.20 -0.01 6.17
N SER A 61 6.05 0.56 7.37
CA SER A 61 5.69 -0.21 8.57
C SER A 61 4.18 -0.30 8.77
N GLN A 62 3.46 0.66 8.21
CA GLN A 62 2.00 0.73 8.19
C GLN A 62 1.52 1.41 6.92
N VAL A 63 0.39 0.97 6.38
CA VAL A 63 -0.31 1.65 5.29
C VAL A 63 -1.80 1.73 5.66
N THR A 64 -2.38 2.92 5.58
CA THR A 64 -3.82 3.13 5.73
C THR A 64 -4.43 3.48 4.39
N ILE A 65 -5.42 2.68 3.98
CA ILE A 65 -6.20 2.86 2.75
C ILE A 65 -7.62 3.32 3.08
N LYS A 66 -8.23 4.07 2.16
CA LYS A 66 -9.66 4.37 2.20
C LYS A 66 -10.44 3.20 1.61
N LEU A 67 -11.63 2.97 2.16
CA LEU A 67 -12.57 1.97 1.68
C LEU A 67 -13.84 2.69 1.23
N GLY A 68 -14.09 2.68 -0.08
CA GLY A 68 -15.20 3.37 -0.74
C GLY A 68 -16.50 2.57 -0.69
N THR A 69 -17.61 3.30 -0.73
CA THR A 69 -18.99 2.77 -0.83
C THR A 69 -19.20 2.05 -2.14
N LEU A 70 -19.80 0.85 -2.10
CA LEU A 70 -20.31 0.13 -3.26
C LEU A 70 -21.83 0.00 -3.20
N ASN A 71 -22.46 -0.14 -4.37
CA ASN A 71 -23.89 -0.50 -4.52
C ASN A 71 -24.88 0.38 -3.72
N ASN A 72 -24.54 1.65 -3.50
CA ASN A 72 -25.31 2.61 -2.69
C ASN A 72 -25.58 2.14 -1.24
N SER A 73 -24.67 1.35 -0.65
CA SER A 73 -24.79 0.87 0.74
C SER A 73 -24.87 2.00 1.77
N GLY A 74 -24.27 3.16 1.48
CA GLY A 74 -24.03 4.23 2.45
C GLY A 74 -22.86 3.94 3.40
N GLU A 75 -22.16 2.83 3.20
CA GLU A 75 -21.06 2.37 4.04
C GLU A 75 -19.72 2.85 3.49
N SER A 76 -18.81 3.31 4.34
CA SER A 76 -17.45 3.73 3.94
C SER A 76 -16.50 3.69 5.12
N GLY A 77 -15.19 3.64 4.90
CA GLY A 77 -14.25 3.49 6.01
C GLY A 77 -12.77 3.57 5.67
N THR A 78 -11.97 2.96 6.53
CA THR A 78 -10.53 2.76 6.36
C THR A 78 -10.12 1.35 6.71
N ALA A 79 -9.07 0.84 6.04
CA ALA A 79 -8.29 -0.29 6.52
C ALA A 79 -6.86 0.15 6.80
N THR A 80 -6.36 -0.20 7.99
CA THR A 80 -4.97 0.01 8.39
C THR A 80 -4.26 -1.33 8.43
N LEU A 81 -3.26 -1.50 7.55
CA LEU A 81 -2.41 -2.67 7.43
C LEU A 81 -1.09 -2.36 8.13
N THR A 82 -0.73 -3.11 9.17
CA THR A 82 0.48 -2.89 9.99
C THR A 82 1.36 -4.13 9.96
N ALA A 83 2.66 -3.96 9.72
CA ALA A 83 3.61 -5.05 9.70
C ALA A 83 3.74 -5.71 11.09
N ALA A 84 3.68 -7.04 11.12
CA ALA A 84 3.76 -7.87 12.32
C ALA A 84 4.75 -9.04 12.10
N GLY A 85 6.01 -8.70 11.82
CA GLY A 85 7.02 -9.68 11.40
C GLY A 85 6.72 -10.20 9.98
N SER A 86 6.57 -11.52 9.84
CA SER A 86 6.15 -12.17 8.59
C SER A 86 4.63 -12.12 8.34
N GLN A 87 3.88 -11.45 9.21
CA GLN A 87 2.42 -11.33 9.16
C GLN A 87 2.01 -9.86 9.04
N THR A 88 0.72 -9.62 8.78
CA THR A 88 0.15 -8.27 8.74
C THR A 88 -1.08 -8.20 9.63
N LYS A 89 -1.11 -7.27 10.59
CA LYS A 89 -2.33 -6.93 11.31
C LYS A 89 -3.15 -5.97 10.45
N VAL A 90 -4.36 -6.38 10.11
CA VAL A 90 -5.34 -5.63 9.32
C VAL A 90 -6.48 -5.20 10.25
N VAL A 91 -6.74 -3.90 10.34
CA VAL A 91 -7.82 -3.32 11.15
C VAL A 91 -8.72 -2.48 10.25
N LEU A 92 -10.01 -2.79 10.23
CA LEU A 92 -11.02 -2.01 9.50
C LEU A 92 -11.83 -1.17 10.48
N ASN A 93 -12.13 0.06 10.07
CA ASN A 93 -13.13 0.92 10.71
C ASN A 93 -14.12 1.38 9.62
N ILE A 94 -15.35 0.89 9.69
CA ILE A 94 -16.46 1.16 8.78
C ILE A 94 -17.50 2.05 9.47
N THR A 95 -17.98 3.04 8.74
CA THR A 95 -19.11 3.90 9.09
C THR A 95 -20.31 3.56 8.21
N GLY A 96 -21.53 3.75 8.72
CA GLY A 96 -22.76 3.46 8.00
C GLY A 96 -23.25 2.01 8.08
N GLN A 97 -22.49 1.10 8.71
CA GLN A 97 -22.88 -0.30 8.84
C GLN A 97 -24.29 -0.45 9.48
N PRO A 98 -25.20 -1.25 8.91
CA PRO A 98 -26.49 -1.56 9.52
C PRO A 98 -26.33 -2.22 10.90
N ALA A 99 -27.08 -1.73 11.89
CA ALA A 99 -26.98 -2.22 13.27
C ALA A 99 -27.31 -3.73 13.38
N GLY A 100 -26.42 -4.49 14.03
CA GLY A 100 -26.57 -5.94 14.18
C GLY A 100 -26.27 -6.76 12.93
N ALA A 101 -25.70 -6.16 11.87
CA ALA A 101 -25.21 -6.90 10.72
C ALA A 101 -23.82 -7.51 10.99
N ASP A 102 -23.70 -8.81 10.74
CA ASP A 102 -22.42 -9.49 10.56
C ASP A 102 -22.07 -9.48 9.07
N GLN A 103 -20.97 -8.81 8.71
CA GLN A 103 -20.56 -8.61 7.32
C GLN A 103 -19.26 -9.35 6.99
N PRO A 104 -19.33 -10.48 6.25
CA PRO A 104 -18.15 -11.21 5.81
C PRO A 104 -17.18 -10.29 5.08
N THR A 105 -15.88 -10.45 5.36
CA THR A 105 -14.84 -9.53 4.92
C THR A 105 -13.59 -10.30 4.51
N HIS A 106 -12.99 -9.91 3.39
CA HIS A 106 -11.91 -10.68 2.78
C HIS A 106 -10.90 -9.76 2.07
N ILE A 107 -9.69 -10.29 1.87
CA ILE A 107 -8.74 -9.77 0.89
C ILE A 107 -8.81 -10.67 -0.36
N HIS A 108 -9.00 -10.07 -1.53
CA HIS A 108 -9.05 -10.73 -2.83
C HIS A 108 -7.89 -10.30 -3.72
N GLU A 109 -7.45 -11.19 -4.61
CA GLU A 109 -6.55 -10.83 -5.73
C GLU A 109 -7.28 -9.91 -6.71
N GLY A 110 -6.55 -8.96 -7.31
CA GLY A 110 -7.09 -7.94 -8.20
C GLY A 110 -7.37 -6.61 -7.49
N ASN A 111 -8.32 -5.85 -8.02
CA ASN A 111 -8.77 -4.55 -7.51
C ASN A 111 -10.30 -4.52 -7.40
N CYS A 112 -10.88 -3.45 -6.86
CA CYS A 112 -12.32 -3.30 -6.64
C CYS A 112 -13.20 -3.41 -7.89
N THR A 113 -12.64 -3.30 -9.09
CA THR A 113 -13.36 -3.50 -10.37
C THR A 113 -13.20 -4.91 -10.94
N THR A 114 -12.13 -5.63 -10.59
CA THR A 114 -11.79 -6.96 -11.12
C THR A 114 -11.43 -7.96 -10.01
N LEU A 115 -12.19 -7.96 -8.91
CA LEU A 115 -11.99 -8.87 -7.78
C LEU A 115 -12.03 -10.34 -8.24
N ASN A 116 -11.02 -11.13 -7.89
CA ASN A 116 -11.08 -12.59 -7.98
C ASN A 116 -12.19 -13.09 -7.03
N PRO A 117 -13.24 -13.80 -7.49
CA PRO A 117 -14.33 -14.25 -6.62
C PRO A 117 -13.90 -15.18 -5.48
N ALA A 118 -12.75 -15.85 -5.61
CA ALA A 118 -12.15 -16.63 -4.54
C ALA A 118 -11.36 -15.69 -3.59
N PRO A 119 -11.72 -15.59 -2.29
CA PRO A 119 -10.96 -14.80 -1.34
C PRO A 119 -9.57 -15.42 -1.11
N LYS A 120 -8.54 -14.58 -1.06
CA LYS A 120 -7.15 -14.98 -0.80
C LYS A 120 -6.89 -15.13 0.70
N TYR A 121 -7.33 -14.14 1.46
CA TYR A 121 -7.19 -14.11 2.93
C TYR A 121 -8.55 -13.79 3.56
N PRO A 122 -9.12 -14.69 4.36
CA PRO A 122 -10.30 -14.36 5.15
C PRO A 122 -9.92 -13.38 6.26
N LEU A 123 -10.81 -12.42 6.50
CA LEU A 123 -10.76 -11.54 7.65
C LEU A 123 -11.94 -11.87 8.57
N THR A 124 -11.87 -11.39 9.80
CA THR A 124 -13.01 -11.43 10.72
C THR A 124 -14.11 -10.53 10.16
N ASP A 125 -15.37 -10.95 10.28
CA ASP A 125 -16.53 -10.15 9.84
C ASP A 125 -16.48 -8.74 10.46
N VAL A 126 -16.90 -7.72 9.70
CA VAL A 126 -17.13 -6.40 10.28
C VAL A 126 -18.37 -6.47 11.16
N LYS A 127 -18.24 -6.04 12.41
CA LYS A 127 -19.31 -5.94 13.41
C LYS A 127 -19.19 -4.62 14.16
N ASP A 128 -20.30 -3.93 14.38
CA ASP A 128 -20.34 -2.59 14.99
C ASP A 128 -19.32 -1.60 14.37
N GLY A 129 -19.18 -1.69 13.04
CA GLY A 129 -18.25 -0.91 12.24
C GLY A 129 -16.77 -1.32 12.36
N LYS A 130 -16.43 -2.49 12.91
CA LYS A 130 -15.03 -2.88 13.17
C LYS A 130 -14.71 -4.30 12.75
N SER A 131 -13.49 -4.50 12.26
CA SER A 131 -12.86 -5.83 12.12
C SER A 131 -11.37 -5.73 12.45
N GLU A 132 -10.81 -6.78 13.04
CA GLU A 132 -9.37 -6.94 13.27
C GLU A 132 -8.96 -8.37 12.92
N THR A 133 -7.86 -8.54 12.18
CA THR A 133 -7.31 -9.87 11.84
C THR A 133 -5.81 -9.80 11.59
N THR A 134 -5.06 -10.79 12.07
CA THR A 134 -3.66 -10.99 11.68
C THR A 134 -3.61 -11.97 10.51
N VAL A 135 -3.24 -11.49 9.34
CA VAL A 135 -3.10 -12.26 8.10
C VAL A 135 -1.69 -12.86 8.02
N ASN A 136 -1.60 -14.15 7.69
CA ASN A 136 -0.32 -14.85 7.49
C ASN A 136 0.30 -14.53 6.11
N ALA A 137 0.61 -13.25 5.90
CA ALA A 137 1.35 -12.71 4.76
C ALA A 137 2.09 -11.45 5.21
N SER A 138 3.29 -11.19 4.69
CA SER A 138 4.03 -9.98 5.06
C SER A 138 3.36 -8.74 4.45
N LEU A 139 3.56 -7.57 5.07
CA LEU A 139 3.01 -6.32 4.54
C LEU A 139 3.57 -6.04 3.14
N SER A 140 4.84 -6.40 2.89
CA SER A 140 5.45 -6.35 1.56
C SER A 140 4.79 -7.27 0.53
N ASP A 141 4.29 -8.45 0.91
CA ASP A 141 3.59 -9.35 -0.04
C ASP A 141 2.23 -8.76 -0.41
N LEU A 142 1.49 -8.21 0.57
CA LEU A 142 0.21 -7.55 0.34
C LEU A 142 0.37 -6.28 -0.51
N LEU A 143 1.43 -5.49 -0.29
CA LEU A 143 1.73 -4.29 -1.07
C LEU A 143 2.36 -4.58 -2.45
N ASN A 144 2.74 -5.82 -2.77
CA ASN A 144 3.26 -6.16 -4.11
C ASN A 144 2.33 -7.07 -4.93
N GLY A 145 1.40 -7.78 -4.29
CA GLY A 145 0.59 -8.81 -4.94
C GLY A 145 -0.61 -8.31 -5.75
N GLY A 146 -1.01 -7.04 -5.63
CA GLY A 146 -2.21 -6.51 -6.30
C GLY A 146 -3.49 -7.10 -5.70
N TYR A 147 -3.91 -6.54 -4.58
CA TYR A 147 -5.04 -7.03 -3.80
C TYR A 147 -6.04 -5.90 -3.51
N ALA A 148 -7.27 -6.26 -3.15
CA ALA A 148 -8.25 -5.34 -2.59
C ALA A 148 -8.96 -5.96 -1.38
N ILE A 149 -9.38 -5.10 -0.45
CA ILE A 149 -10.19 -5.48 0.71
C ILE A 149 -11.65 -5.25 0.35
N ASN A 150 -12.49 -6.27 0.54
CA ASN A 150 -13.91 -6.24 0.22
C ASN A 150 -14.76 -6.64 1.43
N VAL A 151 -15.91 -5.99 1.57
CA VAL A 151 -16.95 -6.29 2.58
C VAL A 151 -18.24 -6.70 1.87
N HIS A 152 -18.77 -7.85 2.24
CA HIS A 152 -20.05 -8.38 1.77
C HIS A 152 -21.20 -7.90 2.66
N LYS A 153 -22.40 -7.75 2.08
CA LYS A 153 -23.58 -7.22 2.77
C LYS A 153 -24.06 -8.07 3.96
N SER A 154 -24.00 -9.39 3.84
CA SER A 154 -24.27 -10.35 4.92
C SER A 154 -23.86 -11.77 4.51
N ALA A 155 -23.80 -12.69 5.47
CA ALA A 155 -23.63 -14.13 5.19
C ALA A 155 -24.76 -14.74 4.32
N SER A 156 -25.94 -14.11 4.27
CA SER A 156 -27.07 -14.50 3.42
C SER A 156 -27.09 -13.83 2.04
N ASP A 157 -26.26 -12.81 1.82
CA ASP A 157 -26.19 -11.99 0.60
C ASP A 157 -24.73 -11.71 0.23
N LEU A 158 -23.95 -12.79 0.09
CA LEU A 158 -22.55 -12.75 -0.31
C LEU A 158 -22.30 -12.10 -1.69
N PRO A 159 -23.17 -12.23 -2.72
CA PRO A 159 -22.94 -11.58 -4.01
C PRO A 159 -22.99 -10.04 -3.95
N THR A 160 -23.61 -9.45 -2.92
CA THR A 160 -23.71 -8.00 -2.78
C THR A 160 -22.55 -7.45 -1.96
N TYR A 161 -21.66 -6.69 -2.61
CA TYR A 161 -20.58 -5.96 -1.94
C TYR A 161 -21.06 -4.59 -1.46
N VAL A 162 -20.66 -4.17 -0.26
CA VAL A 162 -21.05 -2.89 0.34
C VAL A 162 -19.92 -1.89 0.43
N VAL A 163 -18.69 -2.37 0.58
CA VAL A 163 -17.48 -1.55 0.72
C VAL A 163 -16.31 -2.24 0.02
N CYS A 164 -15.45 -1.47 -0.63
CA CYS A 164 -14.17 -1.97 -1.16
C CYS A 164 -13.07 -0.90 -1.14
N GLY A 165 -11.81 -1.31 -0.96
CA GLY A 165 -10.66 -0.45 -1.20
C GLY A 165 -9.45 -1.23 -1.70
N ASP A 166 -8.77 -0.66 -2.68
CA ASP A 166 -7.58 -1.24 -3.29
C ASP A 166 -6.39 -1.14 -2.32
N ILE A 167 -5.63 -2.24 -2.17
CA ILE A 167 -4.33 -2.20 -1.50
C ILE A 167 -3.32 -1.67 -2.53
N PRO A 168 -2.72 -0.48 -2.31
CA PRO A 168 -1.84 0.16 -3.27
C PRO A 168 -0.58 -0.68 -3.46
N LYS A 169 0.01 -0.61 -4.66
CA LYS A 169 1.34 -1.18 -4.85
C LYS A 169 2.37 -0.20 -4.29
N VAL A 170 3.14 -0.62 -3.28
CA VAL A 170 4.12 0.26 -2.60
C VAL A 170 5.48 -0.41 -2.53
N THR A 171 6.50 0.31 -2.99
CA THR A 171 7.93 0.00 -2.81
C THR A 171 8.61 1.15 -2.05
N SER A 172 9.92 1.07 -1.81
CA SER A 172 10.66 2.14 -1.12
C SER A 172 10.67 3.50 -1.85
N ASN A 173 10.52 3.50 -3.18
CA ASN A 173 10.63 4.71 -4.02
C ASN A 173 9.42 4.93 -4.94
N GLU A 174 8.38 4.09 -4.86
CA GLU A 174 7.25 4.14 -5.78
C GLU A 174 5.94 3.72 -5.12
N VAL A 175 4.87 4.48 -5.35
CA VAL A 175 3.48 4.13 -5.01
C VAL A 175 2.67 4.10 -6.29
N THR A 176 1.94 3.01 -6.55
CA THR A 176 0.94 2.94 -7.62
C THR A 176 -0.44 2.73 -7.03
N ILE A 177 -1.36 3.62 -7.37
CA ILE A 177 -2.78 3.58 -7.00
C ILE A 177 -3.64 3.28 -8.23
N HIS A 178 -4.81 2.68 -8.01
CA HIS A 178 -5.84 2.57 -9.04
C HIS A 178 -6.66 3.87 -9.13
N LEU A 179 -6.92 4.31 -10.36
CA LEU A 179 -7.89 5.35 -10.64
C LEU A 179 -9.22 4.67 -10.97
N ASN A 180 -10.14 4.70 -10.01
CA ASN A 180 -11.47 4.13 -10.12
C ASN A 180 -12.39 5.06 -10.89
N GLN A 181 -13.30 4.48 -11.66
CA GLN A 181 -14.23 5.19 -12.54
C GLN A 181 -15.19 6.09 -11.75
N GLN A 182 -15.44 7.30 -12.25
CA GLN A 182 -16.50 8.20 -11.76
C GLN A 182 -17.54 8.50 -12.84
N SER A 183 -18.71 9.01 -12.43
CA SER A 183 -19.75 9.55 -13.33
C SER A 183 -20.21 8.63 -14.48
N ALA A 184 -20.12 7.31 -14.30
CA ALA A 184 -20.38 6.30 -15.36
C ALA A 184 -19.55 6.48 -16.65
N SER A 185 -18.35 7.08 -16.57
CA SER A 185 -17.51 7.46 -17.73
C SER A 185 -17.03 6.31 -18.61
N GLY A 186 -16.87 5.09 -18.05
CA GLY A 186 -16.13 3.99 -18.67
C GLY A 186 -14.61 4.07 -18.49
N GLU A 187 -14.11 5.07 -17.76
CA GLU A 187 -12.69 5.42 -17.67
C GLU A 187 -12.07 4.95 -16.34
N SER A 188 -10.98 4.19 -16.41
CA SER A 188 -10.28 3.66 -15.23
C SER A 188 -8.81 3.39 -15.53
N GLY A 189 -7.96 3.30 -14.51
CA GLY A 189 -6.53 3.21 -14.75
C GLY A 189 -5.64 3.10 -13.52
N THR A 190 -4.42 3.61 -13.66
CA THR A 190 -3.42 3.70 -12.59
C THR A 190 -2.71 5.05 -12.60
N ALA A 191 -2.33 5.52 -11.42
CA ALA A 191 -1.34 6.58 -11.26
C ALA A 191 -0.14 6.02 -10.48
N THR A 192 1.05 6.17 -11.06
CA THR A 192 2.33 5.76 -10.47
C THR A 192 3.11 7.00 -10.06
N LEU A 193 3.42 7.10 -8.77
CA LEU A 193 4.16 8.17 -8.13
C LEU A 193 5.55 7.66 -7.75
N THR A 194 6.58 8.08 -8.47
CA THR A 194 7.98 7.69 -8.25
C THR A 194 8.75 8.84 -7.62
N ALA A 195 9.49 8.56 -6.54
CA ALA A 195 10.33 9.54 -5.85
C ALA A 195 11.46 10.06 -6.75
N ALA A 196 11.61 11.38 -6.81
CA ALA A 196 12.62 12.10 -7.60
C ALA A 196 13.36 13.11 -6.71
N GLY A 197 14.00 12.62 -5.65
CA GLY A 197 14.60 13.46 -4.60
C GLY A 197 13.51 14.18 -3.80
N ASN A 198 13.55 15.51 -3.77
CA ASN A 198 12.51 16.34 -3.12
C ASN A 198 11.26 16.55 -3.99
N GLN A 199 11.19 15.90 -5.17
CA GLN A 199 10.09 15.96 -6.11
C GLN A 199 9.49 14.57 -6.31
N THR A 200 8.33 14.51 -6.97
CA THR A 200 7.67 13.25 -7.32
C THR A 200 7.30 13.26 -8.79
N LYS A 201 7.72 12.25 -9.53
CA LYS A 201 7.26 12.00 -10.89
C LYS A 201 5.94 11.24 -10.82
N VAL A 202 4.88 11.81 -11.35
CA VAL A 202 3.54 11.25 -11.45
C VAL A 202 3.29 10.87 -12.90
N ALA A 203 3.11 9.57 -13.17
CA ALA A 203 2.71 9.04 -14.46
C ALA A 203 1.30 8.46 -14.36
N VAL A 204 0.38 8.92 -15.21
CA VAL A 204 -0.99 8.42 -15.27
C VAL A 204 -1.16 7.54 -16.52
N ASN A 205 -1.85 6.42 -16.35
CA ASN A 205 -2.24 5.52 -17.42
C ASN A 205 -3.76 5.23 -17.29
N LEU A 206 -4.55 5.73 -18.24
CA LEU A 206 -6.00 5.68 -18.24
C LEU A 206 -6.51 4.90 -19.45
N THR A 207 -7.40 3.95 -19.21
CA THR A 207 -8.12 3.19 -20.22
C THR A 207 -9.55 3.72 -20.32
N GLY A 208 -10.11 3.74 -21.54
CA GLY A 208 -11.46 4.23 -21.80
C GLY A 208 -11.55 5.70 -22.23
N GLN A 209 -10.43 6.45 -22.18
CA GLN A 209 -10.40 7.86 -22.61
C GLN A 209 -10.96 8.03 -24.04
N PRO A 210 -11.90 8.97 -24.27
CA PRO A 210 -12.38 9.28 -25.62
C PRO A 210 -11.25 9.73 -26.55
N ALA A 211 -11.20 9.18 -27.77
CA ALA A 211 -10.15 9.47 -28.72
C ALA A 211 -10.07 10.97 -29.08
N GLY A 212 -8.86 11.54 -28.97
CA GLY A 212 -8.63 12.97 -29.22
C GLY A 212 -9.13 13.92 -28.12
N ALA A 213 -9.57 13.42 -26.96
CA ALA A 213 -9.84 14.25 -25.80
C ALA A 213 -8.56 14.62 -25.07
N ASP A 214 -8.47 15.89 -24.65
CA ASP A 214 -7.52 16.38 -23.67
C ASP A 214 -8.24 16.44 -22.31
N GLN A 215 -7.76 15.68 -21.33
CA GLN A 215 -8.37 15.58 -20.00
C GLN A 215 -7.46 16.15 -18.92
N PRO A 216 -7.82 17.29 -18.31
CA PRO A 216 -7.11 17.82 -17.16
C PRO A 216 -7.09 16.82 -16.01
N SER A 217 -5.96 16.74 -15.31
CA SER A 217 -5.81 15.91 -14.10
C SER A 217 -5.00 16.67 -13.06
N HIS A 218 -5.29 16.46 -11.78
CA HIS A 218 -4.63 17.18 -10.70
C HIS A 218 -4.49 16.30 -9.45
N ILE A 219 -3.58 16.69 -8.56
CA ILE A 219 -3.60 16.25 -7.16
C ILE A 219 -4.36 17.30 -6.35
N HIS A 220 -5.37 16.86 -5.60
CA HIS A 220 -6.16 17.67 -4.69
C HIS A 220 -5.97 17.20 -3.24
N GLU A 221 -6.02 18.14 -2.29
CA GLU A 221 -6.17 17.81 -0.88
C GLU A 221 -7.55 17.17 -0.63
N GLY A 222 -7.62 16.22 0.30
CA GLY A 222 -8.84 15.48 0.60
C GLY A 222 -8.94 14.16 -0.17
N THR A 223 -10.17 13.66 -0.34
CA THR A 223 -10.45 12.32 -0.91
C THR A 223 -11.31 12.43 -2.17
N CYS A 224 -11.38 11.38 -2.98
CA CYS A 224 -12.27 11.28 -4.14
C CYS A 224 -13.76 11.53 -3.84
N THR A 225 -14.17 11.41 -2.57
CA THR A 225 -15.52 11.72 -2.07
C THR A 225 -15.68 13.14 -1.49
N ASN A 226 -14.58 13.81 -1.16
CA ASN A 226 -14.53 15.14 -0.56
C ASN A 226 -13.21 15.83 -0.94
N LEU A 227 -13.11 16.25 -2.20
CA LEU A 227 -11.95 16.96 -2.75
C LEU A 227 -12.02 18.43 -2.35
N ASN A 228 -10.88 19.02 -1.96
CA ASN A 228 -10.71 20.47 -2.01
C ASN A 228 -10.85 20.90 -3.49
N PRO A 229 -11.80 21.76 -3.89
CA PRO A 229 -11.99 22.11 -5.31
C PRO A 229 -10.80 22.88 -5.91
N ALA A 230 -9.92 23.46 -5.09
CA ALA A 230 -8.65 24.02 -5.54
C ALA A 230 -7.61 22.90 -5.71
N PRO A 231 -7.02 22.70 -6.91
CA PRO A 231 -5.94 21.74 -7.10
C PRO A 231 -4.68 22.18 -6.35
N LYS A 232 -4.03 21.25 -5.65
CA LYS A 232 -2.76 21.48 -4.95
C LYS A 232 -1.59 21.43 -5.92
N TYR A 233 -1.56 20.38 -6.75
CA TYR A 233 -0.54 20.18 -7.77
C TYR A 233 -1.22 19.92 -9.11
N PRO A 234 -1.11 20.83 -10.09
CA PRO A 234 -1.61 20.56 -11.43
C PRO A 234 -0.74 19.50 -12.11
N LEU A 235 -1.37 18.61 -12.88
CA LEU A 235 -0.68 17.64 -13.72
C LEU A 235 -0.86 17.99 -15.20
N THR A 236 0.02 17.44 -16.04
CA THR A 236 -0.14 17.46 -17.50
C THR A 236 -1.45 16.78 -17.89
N ASP A 237 -2.20 17.39 -18.82
CA ASP A 237 -3.40 16.80 -19.39
C ASP A 237 -3.14 15.38 -19.92
N ILE A 238 -4.07 14.47 -19.66
CA ILE A 238 -4.05 13.10 -20.16
C ILE A 238 -4.42 13.14 -21.65
N LYS A 239 -3.55 12.54 -22.48
CA LYS A 239 -3.71 12.41 -23.94
C LYS A 239 -3.39 10.98 -24.33
N ASP A 240 -4.20 10.38 -25.21
CA ASP A 240 -4.06 8.98 -25.63
C ASP A 240 -3.88 7.99 -24.46
N GLY A 241 -4.62 8.24 -23.38
CA GLY A 241 -4.62 7.49 -22.13
C GLY A 241 -3.43 7.76 -21.22
N LYS A 242 -2.58 8.77 -21.45
CA LYS A 242 -1.32 8.95 -20.71
C LYS A 242 -1.02 10.40 -20.35
N SER A 243 -0.41 10.61 -19.18
CA SER A 243 0.30 11.84 -18.85
C SER A 243 1.53 11.57 -17.98
N GLU A 244 2.46 12.51 -17.95
CA GLU A 244 3.61 12.51 -17.04
C GLU A 244 3.87 13.93 -16.54
N THR A 245 4.12 14.08 -15.24
CA THR A 245 4.41 15.36 -14.59
C THR A 245 5.40 15.16 -13.45
N THR A 246 6.36 16.07 -13.27
CA THR A 246 7.14 16.14 -12.03
C THR A 246 6.55 17.24 -11.14
N VAL A 247 6.00 16.87 -9.98
CA VAL A 247 5.45 17.81 -8.99
C VAL A 247 6.51 18.16 -7.94
N ASN A 248 6.51 19.41 -7.48
CA ASN A 248 7.47 19.90 -6.50
C ASN A 248 7.05 19.58 -5.05
N ALA A 249 6.86 18.28 -4.79
CA ALA A 249 6.55 17.70 -3.49
C ALA A 249 7.21 16.32 -3.38
N SER A 250 7.68 15.96 -2.20
CA SER A 250 8.31 14.64 -1.98
C SER A 250 7.24 13.52 -1.92
N LEU A 251 7.62 12.29 -2.27
CA LEU A 251 6.69 11.16 -2.19
C LEU A 251 6.21 10.92 -0.75
N SER A 252 7.07 11.19 0.24
CA SER A 252 6.73 11.13 1.67
C SER A 252 5.74 12.22 2.09
N GLU A 253 5.80 13.42 1.51
CA GLU A 253 4.81 14.48 1.77
C GLU A 253 3.43 14.05 1.24
N LEU A 254 3.38 13.65 -0.03
CA LEU A 254 2.15 13.21 -0.73
C LEU A 254 1.50 11.96 -0.11
N THR A 255 2.23 11.20 0.70
CA THR A 255 1.72 10.00 1.41
C THR A 255 1.69 10.15 2.93
N SER A 256 1.93 11.36 3.45
CA SER A 256 1.76 11.69 4.88
C SER A 256 0.40 12.32 5.20
N GLU A 257 -0.21 13.01 4.24
CA GLU A 257 -1.53 13.64 4.35
C GLU A 257 -2.56 12.92 3.46
N THR A 258 -3.80 13.41 3.46
CA THR A 258 -4.85 12.86 2.59
C THR A 258 -4.90 13.65 1.29
N TYR A 259 -4.49 13.00 0.20
CA TYR A 259 -4.53 13.52 -1.17
C TYR A 259 -5.29 12.55 -2.07
N ALA A 260 -5.81 13.04 -3.19
CA ALA A 260 -6.37 12.24 -4.27
C ALA A 260 -5.95 12.78 -5.63
N ILE A 261 -5.76 11.87 -6.60
CA ILE A 261 -5.58 12.21 -8.02
C ILE A 261 -6.94 12.09 -8.69
N ASN A 262 -7.42 13.17 -9.31
CA ASN A 262 -8.65 13.19 -10.08
C ASN A 262 -8.38 13.42 -11.58
N VAL A 263 -9.35 13.04 -12.41
CA VAL A 263 -9.36 13.31 -13.85
C VAL A 263 -10.69 13.98 -14.21
N HIS A 264 -10.60 15.11 -14.92
CA HIS A 264 -11.74 15.87 -15.43
C HIS A 264 -12.10 15.43 -16.84
N LYS A 265 -13.39 15.53 -17.20
CA LYS A 265 -13.89 15.12 -18.52
C LYS A 265 -13.29 15.92 -19.68
N SER A 266 -13.10 17.23 -19.50
CA SER A 266 -12.43 18.12 -20.45
C SER A 266 -12.17 19.49 -19.80
N ALA A 267 -11.37 20.34 -20.47
CA ALA A 267 -11.19 21.74 -20.06
C ALA A 267 -12.48 22.59 -20.06
N SER A 268 -13.54 22.17 -20.76
CA SER A 268 -14.85 22.83 -20.75
C SER A 268 -15.84 22.26 -19.72
N GLU A 269 -15.54 21.09 -19.15
CA GLU A 269 -16.42 20.36 -18.21
C GLU A 269 -15.66 20.01 -16.91
N LEU A 270 -14.97 21.00 -16.34
CA LEU A 270 -14.13 20.82 -15.14
C LEU A 270 -14.91 20.38 -13.88
N THR A 271 -16.24 20.48 -13.84
CA THR A 271 -17.05 19.96 -12.73
C THR A 271 -17.41 18.48 -12.88
N THR A 272 -17.07 17.86 -14.02
CA THR A 272 -17.38 16.45 -14.30
C THR A 272 -16.12 15.62 -14.17
N TYR A 273 -16.02 14.80 -13.12
CA TYR A 273 -14.91 13.88 -12.92
C TYR A 273 -15.17 12.53 -13.60
N VAL A 274 -14.17 11.97 -14.27
CA VAL A 274 -14.27 10.71 -15.01
C VAL A 274 -13.54 9.55 -14.33
N ALA A 275 -12.48 9.83 -13.57
CA ALA A 275 -11.77 8.85 -12.75
C ALA A 275 -11.12 9.52 -11.53
N CYS A 276 -10.88 8.77 -10.46
CA CYS A 276 -10.17 9.25 -9.28
C CYS A 276 -9.55 8.11 -8.46
N GLY A 277 -8.42 8.37 -7.79
CA GLY A 277 -7.83 7.47 -6.81
C GLY A 277 -7.31 8.23 -5.58
N ASP A 278 -7.66 7.75 -4.39
CA ASP A 278 -7.12 8.25 -3.13
C ASP A 278 -5.66 7.77 -2.97
N LEU A 279 -4.77 8.65 -2.50
CA LEU A 279 -3.42 8.26 -2.10
C LEU A 279 -3.46 7.58 -0.72
N PRO A 280 -2.64 6.53 -0.50
CA PRO A 280 -2.53 5.90 0.80
C PRO A 280 -1.74 6.77 1.78
N ILE A 281 -2.11 6.70 3.06
CA ILE A 281 -1.28 7.24 4.14
C ILE A 281 -0.26 6.18 4.53
N ILE A 282 1.04 6.48 4.36
CA ILE A 282 2.14 5.56 4.60
C ILE A 282 2.87 5.93 5.90
N GLY A 283 2.72 5.07 6.91
CA GLY A 283 3.48 5.13 8.14
C GLY A 283 4.90 4.59 7.93
N ALA A 284 5.85 5.52 7.77
CA ALA A 284 7.28 5.20 7.81
C ALA A 284 7.61 4.43 9.10
N HIS A 285 8.54 3.47 9.02
CA HIS A 285 9.08 2.85 10.23
C HIS A 285 9.64 3.94 11.14
N GLY A 286 9.26 3.90 12.42
CA GLY A 286 9.75 4.85 13.41
C GLY A 286 11.25 4.72 13.61
N GLY A 287 12.03 5.40 12.77
CA GLY A 287 13.39 5.78 13.09
C GLY A 287 13.31 6.60 14.36
N GLY A 288 13.70 5.99 15.49
CA GLY A 288 13.58 6.61 16.79
C GLY A 288 14.30 7.95 16.77
N ALA A 289 13.53 9.03 16.90
CA ALA A 289 14.10 10.31 17.26
C ALA A 289 14.67 10.14 18.66
N GLU A 290 15.98 9.90 18.74
CA GLU A 290 16.70 9.91 20.01
C GLU A 290 16.49 11.28 20.63
N SER A 291 15.66 11.31 21.67
CA SER A 291 15.33 12.55 22.38
C SER A 291 16.64 13.13 22.90
N PRO A 292 17.02 14.37 22.54
CA PRO A 292 18.28 14.93 23.00
C PRO A 292 18.23 15.05 24.52
N ALA A 293 18.96 14.16 25.20
CA ALA A 293 19.03 14.13 26.64
C ALA A 293 19.42 15.52 27.16
N GLY A 294 18.57 16.07 28.04
CA GLY A 294 18.66 17.48 28.43
C GLY A 294 20.04 17.85 28.95
N GLY A 295 20.70 18.78 28.27
CA GLY A 295 21.94 19.38 28.75
C GLY A 295 21.70 20.04 30.10
N SER A 296 22.31 19.50 31.16
CA SER A 296 22.20 20.07 32.51
C SER A 296 22.80 21.48 32.52
N GLY A 297 21.96 22.48 32.74
CA GLY A 297 22.36 23.88 32.77
C GLY A 297 23.22 24.18 34.00
N ALA A 298 24.49 24.50 33.77
CA ALA A 298 25.35 25.06 34.81
C ALA A 298 24.89 26.49 35.14
N SER A 299 24.37 26.70 36.35
CA SER A 299 24.01 28.02 36.85
C SER A 299 25.21 28.70 37.53
N PRO A 300 25.50 29.99 37.28
CA PRO A 300 26.67 30.66 37.85
C PRO A 300 26.39 31.37 39.19
N MET A 301 27.46 31.46 39.99
CA MET A 301 27.75 32.50 41.00
C MET A 301 26.80 32.71 42.21
N ALA A 302 27.35 32.48 43.40
CA ALA A 302 27.09 33.30 44.58
C ALA A 302 28.34 33.36 45.49
N MET A 303 28.91 34.56 45.61
CA MET A 303 29.76 35.06 46.70
C MET A 303 29.25 36.50 46.93
N PRO A 304 29.15 36.98 48.18
CA PRO A 304 30.35 37.41 48.92
C PRO A 304 30.63 36.60 50.20
#